data_AF-A0A1W2GK08-F1
#
_entry.id   AF-A0A1W2GK08-F1
#
_cell.length_a   1.000
_cell.length_b   1.000
_cell.length_c   1.000
_cell.angle_alpha   90.00
_cell.angle_beta   90.00
_cell.angle_gamma   90.00
#
_symmetry.space_group_name_H-M   'P 1'
#
loop_
_entity.id
_entity.type
_entity.pdbx_description
1 polymer ?
#
loop_
_entity_poly.entity_id
_entity_poly.type
_entity_poly.pdbx_seq_one_letter_code
_entity_poly.pdbx_strand_id
1 'polypeptide(L)'
;MSYLETTKDVYKAAALTPDVGLCCTTSPIWQLPGLSMPKIMQEMNYGCGTTVHPRDLANNPNILYVGVGGGMELLQFSYFSRKPSGVIGVDVVDEMLEASRQNFVQAEKENDWFNSNFVELKKGDALDLPVADESIDVAAQNCLFNIFKADELKKALQEMYRVLKPHGRLVMSDPICDQAMPEQLKNDETLRALCLSGSIPMKDYIKMLTDVGFGTIEIRAKRPYRMLSPNHYEVKENIFIESLEVCAIKDPMPEDGPCVFTGKAAIYYGKEEYLDDKKGHILMQNQPLAVCDKTAGALASLGRVDIHITDSTYFYDGGGCC
;
A
#
# COMPACT_ATOMS: atom_id res chain seq x y z
N MET A 1 7.24 11.72 -26.29
CA MET A 1 7.09 10.54 -25.42
C MET A 1 5.88 10.79 -24.56
N SER A 2 5.15 9.73 -24.23
CA SER A 2 4.15 9.79 -23.16
C SER A 2 4.85 9.65 -21.80
N TYR A 3 4.24 10.17 -20.73
CA TYR A 3 4.76 9.99 -19.37
C TYR A 3 4.98 8.51 -18.98
N LEU A 4 4.22 7.58 -19.56
CA LEU A 4 4.40 6.13 -19.35
C LEU A 4 5.65 5.59 -20.05
N GLU A 5 6.01 6.11 -21.22
CA GLU A 5 7.29 5.78 -21.88
C GLU A 5 8.45 6.32 -21.07
N THR A 6 8.36 7.57 -20.62
CA THR A 6 9.37 8.18 -19.72
C THR A 6 9.54 7.36 -18.44
N THR A 7 8.44 6.89 -17.86
CA THR A 7 8.47 5.97 -16.70
C THR A 7 9.21 4.69 -17.02
N LYS A 8 8.89 4.03 -18.15
CA LYS A 8 9.58 2.81 -18.58
C LYS A 8 11.07 3.03 -18.76
N ASP A 9 11.48 4.15 -19.34
CA ASP A 9 12.89 4.47 -19.57
C ASP A 9 13.64 4.72 -18.26
N VAL A 10 13.03 5.42 -17.28
CA VAL A 10 13.59 5.62 -15.94
C VAL A 10 13.84 4.27 -15.25
N TYR A 11 12.84 3.39 -15.22
CA TYR A 11 12.98 2.09 -14.56
C TYR A 11 13.85 1.11 -15.36
N LYS A 12 13.90 1.21 -16.70
CA LYS A 12 14.87 0.47 -17.51
C LYS A 12 16.30 0.87 -17.15
N ALA A 13 16.59 2.15 -17.01
CA ALA A 13 17.91 2.62 -16.58
C ALA A 13 18.25 2.10 -15.19
N ALA A 14 17.31 2.17 -14.24
CA ALA A 14 17.47 1.67 -12.88
C ALA A 14 17.66 0.14 -12.81
N ALA A 15 17.05 -0.62 -13.73
CA ALA A 15 17.26 -2.06 -13.86
C ALA A 15 18.69 -2.42 -14.27
N LEU A 16 19.28 -1.61 -15.16
CA LEU A 16 20.63 -1.81 -15.69
C LEU A 16 21.72 -1.23 -14.76
N THR A 17 21.42 -0.15 -14.06
CA THR A 17 22.32 0.53 -13.14
C THR A 17 21.51 1.00 -11.92
N PRO A 18 21.48 0.19 -10.84
CA PRO A 18 20.69 0.51 -9.66
C PRO A 18 21.01 1.89 -9.09
N ASP A 19 19.99 2.73 -8.97
CA ASP A 19 20.07 4.04 -8.32
C ASP A 19 19.44 3.99 -6.93
N VAL A 20 20.28 3.81 -5.91
CA VAL A 20 19.85 3.72 -4.50
C VAL A 20 19.07 4.98 -4.06
N GLY A 21 19.28 6.14 -4.71
CA GLY A 21 18.63 7.40 -4.36
C GLY A 21 17.24 7.60 -4.97
N LEU A 22 16.83 6.75 -5.92
CA LEU A 22 15.64 6.96 -6.76
C LEU A 22 14.35 7.08 -5.93
N CYS A 23 14.22 6.25 -4.89
CA CYS A 23 13.11 6.25 -3.95
C CYS A 23 13.68 5.79 -2.62
N CYS A 24 13.84 6.68 -1.65
CA CYS A 24 14.55 6.33 -0.42
C CYS A 24 13.68 6.67 0.80
N THR A 25 12.91 5.68 1.26
CA THR A 25 12.61 5.53 2.69
C THR A 25 13.61 4.57 3.31
N THR A 26 14.15 4.94 4.47
CA THR A 26 15.09 4.12 5.25
C THR A 26 14.35 3.11 6.15
N SER A 27 13.28 2.49 5.64
CA SER A 27 12.57 1.48 6.40
C SER A 27 13.49 0.29 6.65
N PRO A 28 13.68 -0.14 7.91
CA PRO A 28 14.55 -1.26 8.21
C PRO A 28 14.03 -2.50 7.49
N ILE A 29 14.92 -3.22 6.82
CA ILE A 29 14.59 -4.47 6.13
C ILE A 29 14.13 -5.48 7.18
N TRP A 30 13.00 -6.12 6.93
CA TRP A 30 12.51 -7.21 7.76
C TRP A 30 13.58 -8.31 7.90
N GLN A 31 14.04 -8.52 9.12
CA GLN A 31 14.91 -9.65 9.46
C GLN A 31 14.05 -10.76 10.05
N LEU A 32 13.48 -11.59 9.18
CA LEU A 32 12.76 -12.78 9.59
C LEU A 32 13.74 -13.95 9.76
N PRO A 33 13.47 -14.92 10.66
CA PRO A 33 14.34 -16.09 10.82
C PRO A 33 14.55 -16.82 9.48
N GLY A 34 15.82 -16.92 9.06
CA GLY A 34 16.22 -17.57 7.82
C GLY A 34 16.00 -16.76 6.54
N LEU A 35 15.44 -15.54 6.61
CA LEU A 35 15.34 -14.62 5.48
C LEU A 35 16.59 -13.74 5.41
N SER A 36 17.46 -13.99 4.43
CA SER A 36 18.53 -13.09 4.01
C SER A 36 18.07 -12.30 2.78
N MET A 37 18.23 -10.98 2.80
CA MET A 37 17.90 -10.14 1.65
C MET A 37 19.16 -9.87 0.83
N PRO A 38 19.28 -10.37 -0.41
CA PRO A 38 20.44 -10.10 -1.26
C PRO A 38 20.68 -8.60 -1.43
N LYS A 39 21.94 -8.17 -1.33
CA LYS A 39 22.32 -6.75 -1.39
C LYS A 39 21.79 -6.04 -2.65
N ILE A 40 21.86 -6.71 -3.79
CA ILE A 40 21.38 -6.17 -5.07
C ILE A 40 19.87 -5.89 -5.06
N MET A 41 19.07 -6.72 -4.37
CA MET A 41 17.62 -6.46 -4.23
C MET A 41 17.37 -5.22 -3.38
N GLN A 42 18.21 -4.96 -2.37
CA GLN A 42 18.13 -3.75 -1.54
C GLN A 42 18.51 -2.49 -2.33
N GLU A 43 19.54 -2.58 -3.17
CA GLU A 43 19.99 -1.49 -4.06
C GLU A 43 18.95 -1.15 -5.14
N MET A 44 18.04 -2.08 -5.43
CA MET A 44 16.94 -1.96 -6.39
C MET A 44 15.55 -1.78 -5.72
N ASN A 45 15.53 -1.35 -4.46
CA ASN A 45 14.30 -1.02 -3.76
C ASN A 45 13.91 0.43 -4.04
N TYR A 46 12.83 0.61 -4.79
CA TYR A 46 12.29 1.93 -5.15
C TYR A 46 10.94 2.21 -4.46
N GLY A 47 10.74 1.63 -3.28
CA GLY A 47 9.54 1.82 -2.46
C GLY A 47 9.59 3.01 -1.49
N CYS A 48 8.42 3.43 -1.05
CA CYS A 48 8.20 4.51 -0.08
C CYS A 48 7.70 4.01 1.29
N GLY A 49 7.65 2.70 1.51
CA GLY A 49 7.17 2.06 2.73
C GLY A 49 7.19 0.53 2.60
N THR A 50 6.46 -0.17 3.47
CA THR A 50 6.33 -1.64 3.41
C THR A 50 4.91 -2.05 3.03
N THR A 51 4.79 -3.02 2.13
CA THR A 51 3.52 -3.69 1.79
C THR A 51 3.41 -5.08 2.43
N VAL A 52 4.45 -5.50 3.15
CA VAL A 52 4.54 -6.79 3.81
C VAL A 52 4.07 -6.65 5.25
N HIS A 53 2.98 -7.35 5.60
CA HIS A 53 2.45 -7.37 6.95
C HIS A 53 2.01 -8.81 7.33
N PRO A 54 2.55 -9.41 8.42
CA PRO A 54 2.27 -10.80 8.76
C PRO A 54 0.80 -11.15 8.92
N ARG A 55 -0.03 -10.21 9.39
CA ARG A 55 -1.47 -10.42 9.57
C ARG A 55 -2.21 -10.62 8.25
N ASP A 56 -1.77 -9.93 7.20
CA ASP A 56 -2.37 -10.02 5.88
C ASP A 56 -1.88 -11.27 5.13
N LEU A 57 -0.71 -11.79 5.54
CA LEU A 57 -0.02 -12.88 4.88
C LEU A 57 -0.18 -14.24 5.57
N ALA A 58 -1.16 -14.38 6.46
CA ALA A 58 -1.46 -15.63 7.14
C ALA A 58 -2.04 -16.69 6.18
N ASN A 59 -1.84 -17.97 6.52
CA ASN A 59 -2.45 -19.12 5.83
C ASN A 59 -2.03 -19.31 4.36
N ASN A 60 -0.78 -19.04 4.02
CA ASN A 60 -0.18 -19.32 2.70
C ASN A 60 -0.97 -18.70 1.51
N PRO A 61 -1.17 -17.37 1.50
CA PRO A 61 -2.06 -16.71 0.53
C PRO A 61 -1.50 -16.77 -0.90
N ASN A 62 -2.39 -16.62 -1.88
CA ASN A 62 -2.05 -16.24 -3.25
C ASN A 62 -1.81 -14.74 -3.29
N ILE A 63 -0.64 -14.33 -3.75
CA ILE A 63 -0.20 -12.94 -3.71
C ILE A 63 0.01 -12.42 -5.14
N LEU A 64 -0.45 -11.21 -5.41
CA LEU A 64 -0.09 -10.44 -6.60
C LEU A 64 0.74 -9.23 -6.18
N TYR A 65 1.84 -8.98 -6.87
CA TYR A 65 2.60 -7.75 -6.72
C TYR A 65 2.82 -7.09 -8.08
N VAL A 66 2.52 -5.80 -8.18
CA VAL A 66 2.62 -5.03 -9.43
C VAL A 66 3.71 -3.97 -9.29
N GLY A 67 4.65 -3.93 -10.23
CA GLY A 67 5.89 -3.16 -10.13
C GLY A 67 6.95 -3.93 -9.36
N VAL A 68 7.52 -4.96 -9.99
CA VAL A 68 8.39 -5.97 -9.34
C VAL A 68 9.72 -5.40 -8.89
N GLY A 69 10.26 -4.44 -9.62
CA GLY A 69 11.60 -3.89 -9.36
C GLY A 69 12.67 -5.00 -9.30
N GLY A 70 13.55 -4.92 -8.31
CA GLY A 70 14.59 -5.95 -8.09
C GLY A 70 14.08 -7.30 -7.54
N GLY A 71 12.79 -7.43 -7.20
CA GLY A 71 12.20 -8.64 -6.65
C GLY A 71 12.27 -8.78 -5.12
N MET A 72 12.58 -7.70 -4.39
CA MET A 72 12.70 -7.70 -2.93
C MET A 72 11.38 -8.13 -2.25
N GLU A 73 10.27 -7.50 -2.60
CA GLU A 73 8.95 -7.80 -2.05
C GLU A 73 8.49 -9.20 -2.45
N LEU A 74 8.80 -9.65 -3.67
CA LEU A 74 8.45 -11.01 -4.11
C LEU A 74 9.12 -12.08 -3.25
N LEU A 75 10.39 -11.86 -2.87
CA LEU A 75 11.10 -12.74 -1.94
C LEU A 75 10.45 -12.69 -0.55
N GLN A 76 10.10 -11.51 -0.04
CA GLN A 76 9.44 -11.36 1.26
C GLN A 76 8.06 -12.03 1.27
N PHE A 77 7.24 -11.84 0.24
CA PHE A 77 5.95 -12.50 0.10
C PHE A 77 6.08 -14.03 0.00
N SER A 78 7.11 -14.51 -0.69
CA SER A 78 7.40 -15.95 -0.80
C SER A 78 7.71 -16.58 0.55
N TYR A 79 8.27 -15.82 1.50
CA TYR A 79 8.51 -16.29 2.88
C TYR A 79 7.23 -16.74 3.58
N PHE A 80 6.10 -16.06 3.30
CA PHE A 80 4.80 -16.35 3.90
C PHE A 80 3.97 -17.33 3.05
N SER A 81 4.03 -17.25 1.72
CA SER A 81 3.24 -18.12 0.85
C SER A 81 3.78 -19.56 0.78
N ARG A 82 5.12 -19.72 0.71
CA ARG A 82 5.87 -20.99 0.67
C ARG A 82 5.29 -22.10 -0.22
N LYS A 83 4.78 -21.75 -1.40
CA LYS A 83 4.26 -22.70 -2.37
C LYS A 83 4.60 -22.29 -3.81
N PRO A 84 4.75 -23.26 -4.74
CA PRO A 84 4.92 -22.97 -6.15
C PRO A 84 3.84 -22.05 -6.70
N SER A 85 4.24 -21.02 -7.45
CA SER A 85 3.37 -19.98 -8.00
C SER A 85 2.46 -19.31 -6.97
N GLY A 86 2.89 -19.26 -5.69
CA GLY A 86 2.16 -18.59 -4.62
C GLY A 86 2.22 -17.07 -4.73
N VAL A 87 3.23 -16.53 -5.41
CA VAL A 87 3.40 -15.11 -5.67
C VAL A 87 3.45 -14.87 -7.18
N ILE A 88 2.62 -13.96 -7.68
CA ILE A 88 2.65 -13.49 -9.08
C ILE A 88 3.23 -12.08 -9.08
N GLY A 89 4.34 -11.89 -9.78
CA GLY A 89 4.94 -10.57 -10.02
C GLY A 89 4.61 -10.07 -11.41
N VAL A 90 4.02 -8.88 -11.53
CA VAL A 90 3.70 -8.24 -12.82
C VAL A 90 4.53 -6.97 -12.98
N ASP A 91 5.25 -6.85 -14.10
CA ASP A 91 5.97 -5.63 -14.44
C ASP A 91 5.85 -5.32 -15.94
N VAL A 92 5.91 -4.04 -16.27
CA VAL A 92 5.83 -3.54 -17.65
C VAL A 92 7.20 -3.32 -18.28
N VAL A 93 8.30 -3.43 -17.51
CA VAL A 93 9.69 -3.25 -17.97
C VAL A 93 10.38 -4.60 -18.08
N ASP A 94 10.84 -4.97 -19.28
CA ASP A 94 11.45 -6.30 -19.50
C ASP A 94 12.76 -6.47 -18.73
N GLU A 95 13.54 -5.40 -18.63
CA GLU A 95 14.80 -5.35 -17.91
C GLU A 95 14.60 -5.56 -16.40
N MET A 96 13.50 -5.08 -15.81
CA MET A 96 13.18 -5.34 -14.40
C MET A 96 12.80 -6.80 -14.16
N LEU A 97 12.00 -7.39 -15.05
CA LEU A 97 11.68 -8.82 -14.96
C LEU A 97 12.94 -9.68 -15.06
N GLU A 98 13.88 -9.32 -15.95
CA GLU A 98 15.13 -10.06 -16.07
C GLU A 98 16.04 -9.87 -14.87
N ALA A 99 16.19 -8.64 -14.37
CA ALA A 99 16.95 -8.37 -13.15
C ALA A 99 16.39 -9.16 -11.96
N SER A 100 15.06 -9.20 -11.79
CA SER A 100 14.40 -9.99 -10.75
C SER A 100 14.70 -11.49 -10.87
N ARG A 101 14.68 -12.07 -12.09
CA ARG A 101 15.09 -13.47 -12.31
C ARG A 101 16.52 -13.74 -11.87
N GLN A 102 17.46 -12.88 -12.25
CA GLN A 102 18.86 -13.02 -11.87
C GLN A 102 19.04 -12.89 -10.34
N ASN A 103 18.33 -11.95 -9.73
CA ASN A 103 18.37 -11.77 -8.28
C ASN A 103 17.81 -12.98 -7.53
N PHE A 104 16.81 -13.68 -8.06
CA PHE A 104 16.30 -14.92 -7.44
C PHE A 104 17.34 -16.04 -7.39
N VAL A 105 18.23 -16.15 -8.38
CA VAL A 105 19.35 -17.11 -8.34
C VAL A 105 20.27 -16.83 -7.15
N GLN A 106 20.48 -15.55 -6.80
CA GLN A 106 21.23 -15.19 -5.61
C GLN A 106 20.43 -15.45 -4.33
N ALA A 107 19.13 -15.13 -4.33
CA ALA A 107 18.25 -15.38 -3.19
C ALA A 107 18.20 -16.87 -2.82
N GLU A 108 18.13 -17.78 -3.80
CA GLU A 108 18.17 -19.24 -3.58
C GLU A 108 19.47 -19.72 -2.91
N LYS A 109 20.61 -19.05 -3.17
CA LYS A 109 21.89 -19.39 -2.52
C LYS A 109 21.97 -18.90 -1.08
N GLU A 110 21.25 -17.83 -0.75
CA GLU A 110 21.26 -17.20 0.57
C GLU A 110 20.11 -17.66 1.47
N ASN A 111 19.11 -18.36 0.91
CA ASN A 111 17.87 -18.73 1.59
C ASN A 111 17.49 -20.19 1.25
N ASP A 112 17.86 -21.15 2.10
CA ASP A 112 17.58 -22.59 1.89
C ASP A 112 16.08 -22.93 1.75
N TRP A 113 15.20 -22.07 2.25
CA TRP A 113 13.75 -22.25 2.18
C TRP A 113 13.14 -21.70 0.89
N PHE A 114 13.85 -20.84 0.16
CA PHE A 114 13.33 -20.16 -1.03
C PHE A 114 13.58 -20.99 -2.28
N ASN A 115 12.57 -21.05 -3.15
CA ASN A 115 12.70 -21.55 -4.50
C ASN A 115 12.07 -20.54 -5.46
N SER A 116 12.76 -20.22 -6.55
CA SER A 116 12.26 -19.31 -7.58
C SER A 116 10.94 -19.76 -8.18
N ASN A 117 10.60 -21.05 -8.13
CA ASN A 117 9.29 -21.56 -8.55
C ASN A 117 8.12 -21.06 -7.68
N PHE A 118 8.38 -20.47 -6.50
CA PHE A 118 7.35 -19.81 -5.69
C PHE A 118 6.82 -18.54 -6.35
N VAL A 119 7.59 -17.97 -7.28
CA VAL A 119 7.28 -16.73 -7.98
C VAL A 119 6.99 -17.00 -9.46
N GLU A 120 5.85 -16.51 -9.95
CA GLU A 120 5.54 -16.44 -11.37
C GLU A 120 5.69 -14.98 -11.85
N LEU A 121 6.72 -14.72 -12.66
CA LEU A 121 6.93 -13.40 -13.27
C LEU A 121 6.19 -13.28 -14.60
N LYS A 122 5.34 -12.26 -14.72
CA LYS A 122 4.55 -11.96 -15.92
C LYS A 122 4.84 -10.56 -16.44
N LYS A 123 5.01 -10.45 -17.76
CA LYS A 123 4.95 -9.17 -18.46
C LYS A 123 3.49 -8.71 -18.49
N GLY A 124 3.20 -7.52 -17.99
CA GLY A 124 1.83 -7.00 -17.96
C GLY A 124 1.78 -5.54 -17.53
N ASP A 125 0.58 -4.97 -17.63
CA ASP A 125 0.29 -3.60 -17.24
C ASP A 125 -0.76 -3.61 -16.12
N ALA A 126 -0.65 -2.70 -15.15
CA ALA A 126 -1.67 -2.55 -14.10
C ALA A 126 -3.05 -2.17 -14.66
N LEU A 127 -3.09 -1.65 -15.89
CA LEU A 127 -4.31 -1.29 -16.61
C LEU A 127 -5.03 -2.48 -17.25
N ASP A 128 -4.39 -3.65 -17.35
CA ASP A 128 -4.94 -4.89 -17.90
C ASP A 128 -4.13 -6.07 -17.35
N LEU A 129 -4.48 -6.51 -16.14
CA LEU A 129 -3.69 -7.48 -15.39
C LEU A 129 -3.86 -8.89 -15.99
N PRO A 130 -2.77 -9.61 -16.32
CA PRO A 130 -2.81 -10.98 -16.84
C PRO A 130 -3.06 -12.03 -15.74
N VAL A 131 -4.09 -11.78 -14.93
CA VAL A 131 -4.47 -12.51 -13.73
C VAL A 131 -5.99 -12.68 -13.74
N ALA A 132 -6.46 -13.85 -13.35
CA ALA A 132 -7.88 -14.17 -13.34
C ALA A 132 -8.63 -13.38 -12.26
N ASP A 133 -9.92 -13.13 -12.51
CA ASP A 133 -10.86 -12.56 -11.54
C ASP A 133 -10.85 -13.38 -10.25
N GLU A 134 -10.96 -12.70 -9.11
CA GLU A 134 -11.17 -13.31 -7.78
C GLU A 134 -10.22 -14.49 -7.46
N SER A 135 -8.96 -14.37 -7.84
CA SER A 135 -7.94 -15.42 -7.68
C SER A 135 -6.87 -15.11 -6.64
N ILE A 136 -6.77 -13.85 -6.23
CA ILE A 136 -5.74 -13.30 -5.34
C ILE A 136 -6.30 -13.02 -3.95
N ASP A 137 -5.57 -13.43 -2.91
CA ASP A 137 -5.91 -13.14 -1.52
C ASP A 137 -5.34 -11.78 -1.09
N VAL A 138 -4.11 -11.48 -1.50
CA VAL A 138 -3.43 -10.19 -1.24
C VAL A 138 -2.81 -9.65 -2.53
N ALA A 139 -3.25 -8.49 -2.97
CA ALA A 139 -2.61 -7.72 -4.03
C ALA A 139 -1.80 -6.60 -3.38
N ALA A 140 -0.63 -6.27 -3.93
CA ALA A 140 0.20 -5.21 -3.40
C ALA A 140 0.94 -4.43 -4.49
N GLN A 141 1.26 -3.18 -4.17
CA GLN A 141 2.10 -2.30 -4.97
C GLN A 141 2.76 -1.26 -4.08
N ASN A 142 3.93 -0.78 -4.46
CA ASN A 142 4.66 0.25 -3.72
C ASN A 142 5.08 1.35 -4.67
N CYS A 143 4.65 2.58 -4.42
CA CYS A 143 5.02 3.75 -5.21
C CYS A 143 4.73 3.55 -6.71
N LEU A 144 3.50 3.18 -7.07
CA LEU A 144 3.08 2.95 -8.46
C LEU A 144 1.89 3.82 -8.88
N PHE A 145 0.94 4.10 -7.99
CA PHE A 145 -0.31 4.76 -8.35
C PHE A 145 -0.12 6.23 -8.77
N ASN A 146 0.83 6.93 -8.17
CA ASN A 146 1.11 8.32 -8.50
C ASN A 146 1.71 8.50 -9.91
N ILE A 147 2.12 7.43 -10.58
CA ILE A 147 2.53 7.47 -11.98
C ILE A 147 1.31 7.75 -12.86
N PHE A 148 0.19 7.09 -12.59
CA PHE A 148 -1.01 7.17 -13.42
C PHE A 148 -1.74 8.50 -13.29
N LYS A 149 -2.32 8.98 -14.40
CA LYS A 149 -3.31 10.06 -14.33
C LYS A 149 -4.67 9.49 -13.90
N ALA A 150 -5.65 10.36 -13.65
CA ALA A 150 -6.89 10.00 -12.96
C ALA A 150 -7.65 8.82 -13.61
N ASP A 151 -7.77 8.80 -14.94
CA ASP A 151 -8.51 7.74 -15.65
C ASP A 151 -7.76 6.41 -15.62
N GLU A 152 -6.44 6.42 -15.85
CA GLU A 152 -5.59 5.24 -15.73
C GLU A 152 -5.55 4.71 -14.29
N LEU A 153 -5.46 5.59 -13.29
CA LEU A 153 -5.46 5.20 -11.88
C LEU A 153 -6.78 4.53 -11.49
N LYS A 154 -7.91 5.09 -11.94
CA LYS A 154 -9.22 4.46 -11.74
C LYS A 154 -9.27 3.07 -12.37
N LYS A 155 -8.75 2.91 -13.59
CA LYS A 155 -8.70 1.61 -14.27
C LYS A 155 -7.80 0.61 -13.54
N ALA A 156 -6.61 1.03 -13.11
CA ALA A 156 -5.69 0.20 -12.34
C ALA A 156 -6.31 -0.27 -11.01
N LEU A 157 -7.03 0.61 -10.31
CA LEU A 157 -7.76 0.24 -9.10
C LEU A 157 -8.89 -0.76 -9.38
N GLN A 158 -9.61 -0.60 -10.49
CA GLN A 158 -10.64 -1.57 -10.91
C GLN A 158 -10.05 -2.94 -11.22
N GLU A 159 -8.89 -2.99 -11.87
CA GLU A 159 -8.16 -4.24 -12.13
C GLU A 159 -7.69 -4.92 -10.84
N MET A 160 -7.13 -4.16 -9.89
CA MET A 160 -6.80 -4.68 -8.56
C MET A 160 -8.03 -5.22 -7.83
N TYR A 161 -9.17 -4.53 -7.91
CA TYR A 161 -10.42 -5.00 -7.32
C TYR A 161 -10.96 -6.27 -8.00
N ARG A 162 -10.82 -6.39 -9.33
CA ARG A 162 -11.25 -7.54 -10.13
C ARG A 162 -10.51 -8.81 -9.72
N VAL A 163 -9.18 -8.74 -9.62
CA VAL A 163 -8.35 -9.93 -9.32
C VAL A 163 -8.45 -10.41 -7.88
N LEU A 164 -8.83 -9.53 -6.95
CA LEU A 164 -9.00 -9.86 -5.54
C LEU A 164 -10.24 -10.72 -5.30
N LYS A 165 -10.10 -11.77 -4.50
CA LYS A 165 -11.22 -12.53 -3.93
C LYS A 165 -12.09 -11.62 -3.05
N PRO A 166 -13.37 -11.99 -2.80
CA PRO A 166 -14.12 -11.41 -1.68
C PRO A 166 -13.30 -11.45 -0.39
N HIS A 167 -13.27 -10.33 0.36
CA HIS A 167 -12.43 -10.13 1.55
C HIS A 167 -10.90 -10.16 1.30
N GLY A 168 -10.48 -10.15 0.04
CA GLY A 168 -9.10 -9.94 -0.36
C GLY A 168 -8.62 -8.53 -0.03
N ARG A 169 -7.30 -8.37 0.09
CA ARG A 169 -6.66 -7.12 0.53
C ARG A 169 -5.81 -6.53 -0.57
N LEU A 170 -5.95 -5.23 -0.78
CA LEU A 170 -5.01 -4.44 -1.54
C LEU A 170 -4.13 -3.66 -0.57
N VAL A 171 -2.85 -4.01 -0.47
CA VAL A 171 -1.87 -3.37 0.42
C VAL A 171 -0.95 -2.47 -0.39
N MET A 172 -0.83 -1.22 0.03
CA MET A 172 -0.15 -0.19 -0.73
C MET A 172 0.66 0.74 0.15
N SER A 173 1.71 1.30 -0.42
CA SER A 173 2.44 2.43 0.12
C SER A 173 2.62 3.45 -1.00
N ASP A 174 2.06 4.64 -0.85
CA ASP A 174 2.18 5.71 -1.85
C ASP A 174 2.46 7.08 -1.21
N PRO A 175 3.14 7.98 -1.92
CA PRO A 175 3.25 9.37 -1.52
C PRO A 175 1.91 10.11 -1.58
N ILE A 176 1.61 10.90 -0.56
CA ILE A 176 0.45 11.78 -0.48
C ILE A 176 0.90 13.22 -0.22
N CYS A 177 0.07 14.17 -0.64
CA CYS A 177 0.37 15.58 -0.48
C CYS A 177 -0.94 16.35 -0.27
N ASP A 178 -1.12 16.93 0.93
CA ASP A 178 -2.31 17.74 1.24
C ASP A 178 -2.26 19.11 0.54
N GLN A 179 -1.06 19.61 0.22
CA GLN A 179 -0.87 20.82 -0.57
C GLN A 179 -1.16 20.54 -2.06
N ALA A 180 -1.75 21.50 -2.76
CA ALA A 180 -1.98 21.37 -4.18
C ALA A 180 -0.65 21.36 -4.95
N MET A 181 -0.38 20.26 -5.65
CA MET A 181 0.80 20.16 -6.52
C MET A 181 0.68 21.17 -7.69
N PRO A 182 1.69 22.03 -7.93
CA PRO A 182 1.70 22.95 -9.07
C PRO A 182 1.62 22.22 -10.40
N GLU A 183 0.94 22.84 -11.37
CA GLU A 183 0.67 22.21 -12.67
C GLU A 183 1.94 21.93 -13.47
N GLN A 184 2.98 22.76 -13.28
CA GLN A 184 4.30 22.55 -13.86
C GLN A 184 4.92 21.23 -13.38
N LEU A 185 4.87 20.96 -12.07
CA LEU A 185 5.40 19.72 -11.51
C LEU A 185 4.57 18.50 -11.92
N LYS A 186 3.23 18.61 -11.94
CA LYS A 186 2.35 17.51 -12.39
C LYS A 186 2.63 17.06 -13.82
N ASN A 187 3.04 18.01 -14.67
CA ASN A 187 3.36 17.78 -16.08
C ASN A 187 4.84 17.42 -16.31
N ASP A 188 5.68 17.45 -15.26
CA ASP A 188 7.02 16.90 -15.32
C ASP A 188 6.94 15.37 -15.32
N GLU A 189 7.24 14.77 -16.47
CA GLU A 189 7.17 13.32 -16.66
C GLU A 189 8.18 12.56 -15.81
N THR A 190 9.33 13.16 -15.49
CA THR A 190 10.36 12.54 -14.65
C THR A 190 9.89 12.53 -13.19
N LEU A 191 9.42 13.67 -12.66
CA LEU A 191 8.87 13.71 -11.29
C LEU A 191 7.63 12.83 -11.13
N ARG A 192 6.89 12.61 -12.22
CA ARG A 192 5.76 11.69 -12.24
C ARG A 192 6.22 10.23 -12.20
N ALA A 193 7.25 9.87 -12.97
CA ALA A 193 7.87 8.54 -12.92
C ALA A 193 8.45 8.22 -11.54
N LEU A 194 8.92 9.24 -10.81
CA LEU A 194 9.40 9.15 -9.42
C LEU A 194 8.27 9.16 -8.37
N CYS A 195 7.00 9.15 -8.79
CA CYS A 195 5.82 9.11 -7.91
C CYS A 195 5.64 10.34 -7.00
N LEU A 196 6.33 11.44 -7.29
CA LEU A 196 6.29 12.66 -6.50
C LEU A 196 5.16 13.59 -6.95
N SER A 197 5.11 13.92 -8.24
CA SER A 197 4.21 14.96 -8.75
C SER A 197 2.77 14.49 -8.97
N GLY A 198 2.52 13.18 -8.90
CA GLY A 198 1.17 12.61 -8.92
C GLY A 198 0.48 12.54 -7.54
N SER A 199 1.19 12.90 -6.46
CA SER A 199 0.67 12.81 -5.09
C SER A 199 -0.61 13.64 -4.92
N ILE A 200 -1.63 13.01 -4.34
CA ILE A 200 -2.92 13.64 -4.02
C ILE A 200 -3.16 13.68 -2.51
N PRO A 201 -4.11 14.50 -2.03
CA PRO A 201 -4.49 14.50 -0.62
C PRO A 201 -4.99 13.13 -0.15
N MET A 202 -4.70 12.79 1.11
CA MET A 202 -5.10 11.50 1.70
C MET A 202 -6.60 11.21 1.55
N LYS A 203 -7.43 12.25 1.71
CA LYS A 203 -8.89 12.13 1.57
C LYS A 203 -9.30 11.71 0.16
N ASP A 204 -8.65 12.26 -0.86
CA ASP A 204 -8.96 11.95 -2.25
C ASP A 204 -8.47 10.55 -2.60
N TYR A 205 -7.29 10.16 -2.09
CA TYR A 205 -6.75 8.81 -2.22
C TYR A 205 -7.71 7.74 -1.64
N ILE A 206 -8.16 7.94 -0.39
CA ILE A 206 -9.14 7.06 0.25
C ILE A 206 -10.44 7.02 -0.55
N LYS A 207 -10.90 8.19 -1.03
CA LYS A 207 -12.12 8.27 -1.83
C LYS A 207 -12.02 7.41 -3.08
N MET A 208 -10.91 7.47 -3.82
CA MET A 208 -10.69 6.67 -5.02
C MET A 208 -10.78 5.17 -4.75
N LEU A 209 -10.22 4.69 -3.63
CA LEU A 209 -10.33 3.29 -3.22
C LEU A 209 -11.80 2.93 -2.94
N THR A 210 -12.51 3.75 -2.18
CA THR A 210 -13.90 3.49 -1.81
C THR A 210 -14.86 3.58 -3.00
N ASP A 211 -14.60 4.47 -3.97
CA ASP A 211 -15.40 4.63 -5.19
C ASP A 211 -15.32 3.40 -6.11
N VAL A 212 -14.22 2.63 -6.04
CA VAL A 212 -14.06 1.37 -6.77
C VAL A 212 -14.79 0.22 -6.09
N GLY A 213 -15.00 0.30 -4.77
CA GLY A 213 -15.83 -0.64 -4.02
C GLY A 213 -15.18 -1.25 -2.78
N PHE A 214 -14.02 -0.77 -2.33
CA PHE A 214 -13.42 -1.22 -1.07
C PHE A 214 -14.24 -0.69 0.12
N GLY A 215 -14.93 -1.58 0.83
CA GLY A 215 -15.79 -1.23 1.98
C GLY A 215 -15.02 -0.88 3.25
N THR A 216 -13.80 -1.41 3.41
CA THR A 216 -12.94 -1.18 4.58
C THR A 216 -11.59 -0.64 4.15
N ILE A 217 -11.13 0.44 4.77
CA ILE A 217 -9.82 1.06 4.54
C ILE A 217 -9.10 1.18 5.87
N GLU A 218 -7.87 0.66 5.94
CA GLU A 218 -7.05 0.68 7.13
C GLU A 218 -5.79 1.51 6.87
N ILE A 219 -5.59 2.57 7.66
CA ILE A 219 -4.37 3.38 7.58
C ILE A 219 -3.33 2.76 8.51
N ARG A 220 -2.32 2.12 7.90
CA ARG A 220 -1.29 1.36 8.62
C ARG A 220 -0.13 2.24 9.07
N ALA A 221 0.22 3.26 8.30
CA ALA A 221 1.23 4.23 8.66
C ALA A 221 1.06 5.53 7.87
N LYS A 222 1.47 6.65 8.47
CA LYS A 222 1.67 7.93 7.78
C LYS A 222 3.00 8.53 8.24
N ARG A 223 3.94 8.79 7.32
CA ARG A 223 5.32 9.19 7.66
C ARG A 223 5.83 10.32 6.75
N PRO A 224 6.70 11.22 7.24
CA PRO A 224 7.42 12.15 6.37
C PRO A 224 8.18 11.39 5.27
N TYR A 225 8.12 11.89 4.03
CA TYR A 225 8.76 11.22 2.89
C TYR A 225 9.75 12.13 2.14
N ARG A 226 9.27 13.24 1.58
CA ARG A 226 10.08 14.15 0.76
C ARG A 226 9.65 15.60 0.94
N MET A 227 10.56 16.51 0.62
CA MET A 227 10.31 17.96 0.58
C MET A 227 10.66 18.48 -0.81
N LEU A 228 9.67 19.00 -1.54
CA LEU A 228 9.94 19.76 -2.76
C LEU A 228 10.08 21.23 -2.37
N SER A 229 11.33 21.69 -2.26
CA SER A 229 11.64 23.06 -1.84
C SER A 229 11.97 23.98 -3.03
N PRO A 230 11.78 25.30 -2.90
CA PRO A 230 12.19 26.29 -3.91
C PRO A 230 13.69 26.26 -4.27
N ASN A 231 14.53 25.63 -3.44
CA ASN A 231 15.96 25.50 -3.70
C ASN A 231 16.28 24.47 -4.79
N HIS A 232 15.36 23.55 -5.07
CA HIS A 232 15.56 22.42 -5.98
C HIS A 232 14.48 22.33 -7.07
N TYR A 233 13.32 22.94 -6.85
CA TYR A 233 12.16 22.87 -7.72
C TYR A 233 11.56 24.26 -7.95
N GLU A 234 10.89 24.45 -9.08
CA GLU A 234 10.16 25.68 -9.42
C GLU A 234 8.84 25.80 -8.64
N VAL A 235 8.95 25.96 -7.32
CA VAL A 235 7.82 26.08 -6.38
C VAL A 235 7.94 27.36 -5.57
N LYS A 236 6.80 27.93 -5.15
CA LYS A 236 6.77 29.17 -4.37
C LYS A 236 7.03 28.93 -2.88
N GLU A 237 6.68 27.76 -2.40
CA GLU A 237 6.81 27.35 -1.01
C GLU A 237 7.19 25.87 -0.95
N ASN A 238 7.60 25.43 0.24
CA ASN A 238 7.92 24.05 0.49
C ASN A 238 6.66 23.17 0.34
N ILE A 239 6.76 22.14 -0.49
CA ILE A 239 5.74 21.10 -0.63
C ILE A 239 6.17 19.88 0.18
N PHE A 240 5.44 19.60 1.26
CA PHE A 240 5.70 18.48 2.14
C PHE A 240 4.93 17.25 1.66
N ILE A 241 5.68 16.19 1.35
CA ILE A 241 5.14 14.91 0.89
C ILE A 241 5.34 13.89 2.00
N GLU A 242 4.27 13.16 2.27
CA GLU A 242 4.24 12.07 3.25
C GLU A 242 4.04 10.75 2.52
N SER A 243 4.48 9.64 3.11
CA SER A 243 4.16 8.29 2.65
C SER A 243 2.99 7.76 3.48
N LEU A 244 2.00 7.18 2.81
CA LEU A 244 0.82 6.58 3.40
C LEU A 244 0.79 5.08 3.09
N GLU A 245 0.81 4.26 4.14
CA GLU A 245 0.59 2.82 4.02
C GLU A 245 -0.89 2.51 4.29
N VAL A 246 -1.54 1.83 3.33
CA VAL A 246 -2.97 1.52 3.37
C VAL A 246 -3.20 0.03 3.10
N CYS A 247 -4.15 -0.56 3.82
CA CYS A 247 -4.76 -1.84 3.46
C CYS A 247 -6.24 -1.58 3.13
N ALA A 248 -6.63 -1.78 1.86
CA ALA A 248 -8.00 -1.69 1.39
C ALA A 248 -8.60 -3.09 1.24
N ILE A 249 -9.69 -3.38 1.92
CA ILE A 249 -10.28 -4.72 1.97
C ILE A 249 -11.55 -4.74 1.12
N LYS A 250 -11.67 -5.77 0.26
CA LYS A 250 -12.85 -6.05 -0.58
C LYS A 250 -14.00 -6.60 0.26
N ASP A 251 -14.36 -5.87 1.31
CA ASP A 251 -15.55 -6.08 2.11
C ASP A 251 -16.76 -5.41 1.43
N PRO A 252 -17.98 -5.91 1.66
CA PRO A 252 -19.19 -5.23 1.25
C PRO A 252 -19.22 -3.79 1.79
N MET A 253 -19.60 -2.84 0.93
CA MET A 253 -19.80 -1.46 1.34
C MET A 253 -20.99 -1.36 2.31
N PRO A 254 -20.81 -0.86 3.54
CA PRO A 254 -21.92 -0.62 4.46
C PRO A 254 -22.89 0.45 3.91
N GLU A 255 -24.16 0.38 4.31
CA GLU A 255 -25.19 1.33 3.84
C GLU A 255 -24.89 2.80 4.19
N ASP A 256 -24.20 3.02 5.30
CA ASP A 256 -23.79 4.34 5.81
C ASP A 256 -22.37 4.73 5.35
N GLY A 257 -21.82 4.03 4.36
CA GLY A 257 -20.53 4.33 3.73
C GLY A 257 -19.36 3.50 4.27
N PRO A 258 -18.14 3.74 3.76
CA PRO A 258 -16.99 2.90 4.05
C PRO A 258 -16.52 3.00 5.51
N CYS A 259 -15.95 1.92 6.02
CA CYS A 259 -15.25 1.88 7.30
C CYS A 259 -13.79 2.29 7.10
N VAL A 260 -13.45 3.55 7.36
CA VAL A 260 -12.07 4.05 7.33
C VAL A 260 -11.49 4.06 8.74
N PHE A 261 -10.43 3.30 8.97
CA PHE A 261 -9.74 3.21 10.25
C PHE A 261 -8.45 4.02 10.23
N THR A 262 -8.46 5.20 10.85
CA THR A 262 -7.27 6.05 11.03
C THR A 262 -6.54 5.81 12.36
N GLY A 263 -6.90 4.74 13.07
CA GLY A 263 -6.32 4.39 14.38
C GLY A 263 -7.00 5.06 15.58
N LYS A 264 -8.25 5.49 15.42
CA LYS A 264 -9.07 5.99 16.55
C LYS A 264 -9.54 4.83 17.43
N ALA A 265 -9.65 5.11 18.74
CA ALA A 265 -10.27 4.23 19.71
C ALA A 265 -11.39 4.96 20.46
N ALA A 266 -12.39 4.19 20.87
CA ALA A 266 -13.42 4.62 21.80
C ALA A 266 -13.23 3.90 23.13
N ILE A 267 -13.24 4.65 24.23
CA ILE A 267 -13.10 4.12 25.59
C ILE A 267 -14.33 4.53 26.38
N TYR A 268 -15.16 3.56 26.75
CA TYR A 268 -16.28 3.77 27.66
C TYR A 268 -15.79 3.66 29.11
N TYR A 269 -16.08 4.66 29.95
CA TYR A 269 -15.70 4.67 31.37
C TYR A 269 -16.88 4.99 32.30
N GLY A 270 -18.10 4.65 31.85
CA GLY A 270 -19.31 4.79 32.65
C GLY A 270 -19.44 3.73 33.74
N LYS A 271 -20.59 3.71 34.42
CA LYS A 271 -20.82 2.84 35.59
C LYS A 271 -21.13 1.38 35.25
N GLU A 272 -21.74 1.14 34.09
CA GLU A 272 -22.15 -0.20 33.67
C GLU A 272 -20.94 -0.99 33.14
N GLU A 273 -21.03 -2.33 33.12
CA GLU A 273 -19.94 -3.19 32.63
C GLU A 273 -19.62 -2.97 31.15
N TYR A 274 -20.62 -2.60 30.37
CA TYR A 274 -20.46 -2.29 28.96
C TYR A 274 -21.52 -1.28 28.47
N LEU A 275 -21.23 -0.67 27.33
CA LEU A 275 -22.16 0.13 26.55
C LEU A 275 -22.39 -0.53 25.20
N ASP A 276 -23.63 -0.81 24.87
CA ASP A 276 -24.05 -1.31 23.55
C ASP A 276 -24.69 -0.16 22.76
N ASP A 277 -24.09 0.21 21.64
CA ASP A 277 -24.55 1.30 20.77
C ASP A 277 -25.76 0.94 19.90
N LYS A 278 -26.19 -0.34 19.94
CA LYS A 278 -27.27 -0.93 19.13
C LYS A 278 -27.03 -0.88 17.63
N LYS A 279 -25.78 -0.70 17.22
CA LYS A 279 -25.30 -0.71 15.83
C LYS A 279 -24.14 -1.68 15.62
N GLY A 280 -23.97 -2.63 16.55
CA GLY A 280 -22.98 -3.70 16.45
C GLY A 280 -21.68 -3.44 17.21
N HIS A 281 -21.61 -2.39 18.04
CA HIS A 281 -20.42 -2.08 18.84
C HIS A 281 -20.74 -2.22 20.34
N ILE A 282 -19.92 -3.02 21.03
CA ILE A 282 -19.96 -3.17 22.49
C ILE A 282 -18.67 -2.58 23.07
N LEU A 283 -18.79 -1.48 23.81
CA LEU A 283 -17.67 -0.85 24.49
C LEU A 283 -17.62 -1.39 25.92
N MET A 284 -16.63 -2.25 26.21
CA MET A 284 -16.36 -2.73 27.56
C MET A 284 -15.81 -1.61 28.44
N GLN A 285 -16.19 -1.59 29.71
CA GLN A 285 -15.74 -0.58 30.67
C GLN A 285 -14.20 -0.54 30.76
N ASN A 286 -13.64 0.66 30.57
CA ASN A 286 -12.21 0.98 30.61
C ASN A 286 -11.33 0.19 29.63
N GLN A 287 -11.91 -0.36 28.56
CA GLN A 287 -11.15 -1.02 27.49
C GLN A 287 -11.27 -0.22 26.19
N PRO A 288 -10.16 0.03 25.49
CA PRO A 288 -10.21 0.67 24.18
C PRO A 288 -10.77 -0.29 23.14
N LEU A 289 -11.78 0.17 22.40
CA LEU A 289 -12.27 -0.47 21.19
C LEU A 289 -11.78 0.33 19.99
N ALA A 290 -11.11 -0.32 19.04
CA ALA A 290 -10.77 0.32 17.77
C ALA A 290 -12.05 0.61 16.98
N VAL A 291 -12.19 1.83 16.46
CA VAL A 291 -13.39 2.26 15.75
C VAL A 291 -13.01 2.97 14.46
N CYS A 292 -13.80 2.75 13.41
CA CYS A 292 -13.66 3.53 12.19
C CYS A 292 -14.13 4.98 12.41
N ASP A 293 -13.71 5.89 11.54
CA ASP A 293 -13.92 7.33 11.69
C ASP A 293 -15.41 7.70 11.77
N LYS A 294 -16.28 7.01 11.01
CA LYS A 294 -17.73 7.23 11.09
C LYS A 294 -18.32 6.73 12.41
N THR A 295 -17.86 5.59 12.94
CA THR A 295 -18.29 5.08 14.25
C THR A 295 -17.83 6.02 15.36
N ALA A 296 -16.58 6.52 15.29
CA ALA A 296 -16.07 7.51 16.22
C ALA A 296 -16.93 8.79 16.23
N GLY A 297 -17.33 9.29 15.06
CA GLY A 297 -18.24 10.43 14.92
C GLY A 297 -19.64 10.14 15.46
N ALA A 298 -20.18 8.95 15.22
CA ALA A 298 -21.49 8.53 15.73
C ALA A 298 -21.51 8.45 17.27
N LEU A 299 -20.47 7.87 17.88
CA LEU A 299 -20.31 7.77 19.33
C LEU A 299 -20.15 9.16 19.98
N ALA A 300 -19.33 10.04 19.37
CA ALA A 300 -19.18 11.42 19.84
C ALA A 300 -20.52 12.19 19.79
N SER A 301 -21.33 11.93 18.77
CA SER A 301 -22.64 12.57 18.59
C SER A 301 -23.68 12.16 19.63
N LEU A 302 -23.44 11.10 20.41
CA LEU A 302 -24.30 10.74 21.54
C LEU A 302 -24.23 11.76 22.68
N GLY A 303 -23.22 12.65 22.70
CA GLY A 303 -23.05 13.68 23.74
C GLY A 303 -22.78 13.12 25.13
N ARG A 304 -22.33 11.86 25.21
CA ARG A 304 -22.02 11.19 26.49
C ARG A 304 -20.70 11.69 27.06
N VAL A 305 -20.72 12.05 28.34
CA VAL A 305 -19.54 12.53 29.08
C VAL A 305 -18.64 11.40 29.58
N ASP A 306 -19.02 10.15 29.35
CA ASP A 306 -18.32 8.93 29.78
C ASP A 306 -17.87 8.04 28.63
N ILE A 307 -17.69 8.65 27.45
CA ILE A 307 -16.99 8.06 26.30
C ILE A 307 -15.86 9.00 25.92
N HIS A 308 -14.64 8.48 25.85
CA HIS A 308 -13.50 9.19 25.29
C HIS A 308 -13.22 8.64 23.89
N ILE A 309 -13.13 9.54 22.90
CA ILE A 309 -12.70 9.22 21.54
C ILE A 309 -11.31 9.79 21.34
N THR A 310 -10.35 8.94 20.96
CA THR A 310 -8.98 9.39 20.71
C THR A 310 -8.85 10.12 19.37
N ASP A 311 -7.78 10.89 19.23
CA ASP A 311 -7.33 11.36 17.92
C ASP A 311 -6.81 10.19 17.06
N SER A 312 -6.66 10.45 15.75
CA SER A 312 -6.09 9.49 14.81
C SER A 312 -4.60 9.30 15.08
N THR A 313 -4.18 8.05 15.25
CA THR A 313 -2.75 7.70 15.34
C THR A 313 -2.12 7.50 13.96
N TYR A 314 -2.95 7.37 12.91
CA TYR A 314 -2.56 6.91 11.57
C TYR A 314 -1.80 5.58 11.58
N PHE A 315 -2.10 4.76 12.59
CA PHE A 315 -1.54 3.45 12.80
C PHE A 315 -2.65 2.53 13.33
N TYR A 316 -3.22 1.75 12.42
CA TYR A 316 -4.19 0.70 12.74
C TYR A 316 -3.78 -0.55 12.00
N ASP A 317 -3.47 -1.64 12.70
CA ASP A 317 -2.96 -2.89 12.13
C ASP A 317 -4.01 -4.02 12.10
N GLY A 318 -5.29 -3.67 12.32
CA GLY A 318 -6.45 -4.54 12.17
C GLY A 318 -7.04 -4.96 13.52
N GLY A 319 -8.08 -5.81 13.49
CA GLY A 319 -8.77 -6.29 14.71
C GLY A 319 -10.28 -6.07 14.69
N GLY A 320 -10.77 -5.30 13.72
CA GLY A 320 -12.18 -4.98 13.58
C GLY A 320 -12.67 -3.99 14.65
N CYS A 321 -13.91 -3.54 14.50
CA CYS A 321 -14.62 -2.75 15.51
C CYS A 321 -15.74 -3.53 16.21
N CYS A 322 -15.88 -4.83 15.93
CA CYS A 322 -16.98 -5.68 16.38
C CYS A 322 -16.46 -6.95 17.08
#